data_AF-A0A561CZ45-F1
#
_entry.id   AF-A0A561CZ45-F1
#
_cell.length_a   1.000
_cell.length_b   1.000
_cell.length_c   1.000
_cell.angle_alpha   90.00
_cell.angle_beta   90.00
_cell.angle_gamma   90.00
#
_symmetry.space_group_name_H-M   'P 1'
#
loop_
_entity.id
_entity.type
_entity.pdbx_description
1 polymer ?
#
loop_
_entity_poly.entity_id
_entity_poly.type
_entity_poly.pdbx_seq_one_letter_code
_entity_poly.pdbx_strand_id
1 'polypeptide(L)' 'MDMEPIVIGPFALREYIECLREELIDIGQKLGFSHHLTIQASVKLDYFLNEYKKVNDNRSDYPN' A
#
# COMPACT_ATOMS: atom_id res chain seq x y z
N MET A 1 -13.02 8.34 -17.18
CA MET A 1 -12.00 9.02 -16.36
C MET A 1 -10.81 8.09 -16.37
N ASP A 2 -9.90 8.32 -17.32
CA ASP A 2 -8.72 7.50 -17.51
C ASP A 2 -7.76 7.83 -16.37
N MET A 3 -7.65 6.91 -15.40
CA MET A 3 -6.64 7.03 -14.36
C MET A 3 -5.28 6.80 -15.01
N GLU A 4 -4.54 7.88 -15.25
CA GLU A 4 -3.13 7.76 -15.61
C GLU A 4 -2.39 6.96 -14.54
N PRO A 5 -1.52 6.01 -14.93
CA PRO A 5 -0.79 5.20 -13.98
C PRO A 5 0.13 6.11 -13.17
N ILE A 6 -0.18 6.26 -11.89
CA ILE A 6 0.69 6.98 -10.95
C ILE A 6 1.97 6.16 -10.85
N VAL A 7 3.03 6.58 -11.56
CA VAL A 7 4.37 6.01 -11.42
C VAL A 7 4.93 6.52 -10.10
N ILE A 8 4.53 5.86 -9.01
CA ILE A 8 5.08 6.12 -7.68
C ILE A 8 6.46 5.47 -7.64
N GLY A 9 7.53 6.26 -7.57
CA GLY A 9 8.87 5.74 -7.38
C GLY A 9 8.97 4.90 -6.09
N PRO A 10 9.92 3.94 -5.98
CA PRO A 10 9.98 2.99 -4.87
C PRO A 10 10.01 3.65 -3.48
N PHE A 11 10.65 4.81 -3.37
CA PHE A 11 10.70 5.61 -2.15
C PHE A 11 9.32 6.18 -1.78
N ALA A 12 8.65 6.85 -2.72
CA ALA A 12 7.32 7.41 -2.51
C ALA A 12 6.27 6.30 -2.27
N LEU A 13 6.46 5.10 -2.83
CA LEU A 13 5.56 3.97 -2.62
C LEU A 13 5.69 3.45 -1.18
N ARG A 14 6.91 3.43 -0.65
CA ARG A 14 7.15 3.10 0.76
C ARG A 14 6.51 4.14 1.69
N GLU A 15 6.69 5.43 1.44
CA GLU A 15 6.04 6.49 2.24
C GLU A 15 4.52 6.36 2.21
N TYR A 16 3.96 6.10 1.02
CA TYR A 16 2.52 5.92 0.86
C TYR A 16 2.00 4.70 1.64
N ILE A 17 2.73 3.59 1.65
CA ILE A 17 2.39 2.41 2.47
C ILE A 17 2.35 2.77 3.96
N GLU A 18 3.30 3.56 4.47
CA GLU A 18 3.28 3.99 5.88
C GLU A 18 2.06 4.88 6.18
N CYS A 19 1.70 5.80 5.29
CA CYS A 19 0.46 6.58 5.43
C CYS A 19 -0.79 5.67 5.49
N LEU A 20 -0.87 4.65 4.64
CA LEU A 20 -1.97 3.68 4.65
C LEU A 20 -2.02 2.84 5.93
N ARG A 21 -0.85 2.52 6.51
CA ARG A 21 -0.77 1.82 7.80
C ARG A 21 -1.31 2.67 8.94
N GLU A 22 -0.92 3.94 8.99
CA GLU A 22 -1.42 4.89 9.99
C GLU A 22 -2.94 5.07 9.85
N GLU A 23 -3.45 5.23 8.63
CA GLU A 23 -4.89 5.31 8.34
C GLU A 23 -5.64 4.06 8.81
N LEU A 24 -5.12 2.86 8.50
CA LEU A 24 -5.74 1.60 8.93
C LEU A 24 -5.82 1.49 10.46
N ILE A 25 -4.75 1.85 11.17
CA ILE A 25 -4.71 1.82 12.63
C ILE A 25 -5.72 2.81 13.20
N ASP A 26 -5.74 4.05 12.70
CA ASP A 26 -6.64 5.10 13.18
C ASP A 26 -8.12 4.70 13.00
N ILE A 27 -8.49 4.21 11.81
CA ILE A 27 -9.85 3.74 11.53
C ILE A 27 -10.18 2.51 12.39
N GLY A 28 -9.24 1.57 12.54
CA GLY A 28 -9.42 0.37 13.34
C GLY A 28 -9.61 0.65 14.84
N GLN A 29 -8.90 1.65 15.38
CA GLN A 29 -9.06 2.09 16.77
C GLN A 29 -10.41 2.81 16.99
N LYS A 30 -10.88 3.57 16.00
CA LYS A 30 -12.14 4.34 16.10
C LYS A 30 -13.38 3.49 15.88
N LEU A 31 -13.36 2.58 14.90
CA LEU A 31 -14.54 1.86 14.41
C LEU A 31 -14.48 0.34 14.68
N GLY A 32 -13.32 -0.19 15.05
CA GLY A 32 -13.06 -1.61 15.17
C GLY A 32 -12.52 -2.25 13.89
N PHE A 33 -11.74 -3.33 14.04
CA PHE A 33 -11.08 -4.00 12.91
C PHE A 33 -12.03 -4.77 11.99
N SER A 34 -13.20 -5.15 12.48
CA SER A 34 -14.24 -5.81 11.68
C SER A 34 -15.16 -4.83 10.95
N HIS A 35 -15.00 -3.52 11.15
CA HIS A 35 -15.81 -2.51 10.47
C HIS A 35 -15.47 -2.48 8.98
N HIS A 36 -16.47 -2.29 8.12
CA HIS A 36 -16.27 -2.38 6.67
C HIS A 36 -15.20 -1.40 6.15
N LEU A 37 -15.11 -0.19 6.73
CA LEU A 37 -14.11 0.81 6.34
C LEU A 37 -12.69 0.35 6.71
N THR A 38 -12.51 -0.29 7.86
CA THR A 38 -11.21 -0.85 8.26
C THR A 38 -10.80 -1.98 7.32
N ILE A 39 -11.75 -2.81 6.90
CA ILE A 39 -11.51 -3.88 5.91
C ILE A 39 -11.13 -3.28 4.54
N GLN A 40 -11.79 -2.20 4.10
CA GLN A 40 -11.42 -1.53 2.84
C GLN A 40 -10.02 -0.91 2.91
N ALA A 41 -9.68 -0.27 4.03
CA ALA A 41 -8.34 0.26 4.27
C ALA A 41 -7.27 -0.87 4.25
N SER A 42 -7.58 -2.04 4.83
CA SER A 42 -6.64 -3.17 4.83
C SER A 42 -6.43 -3.73 3.42
N VAL A 43 -7.50 -3.91 2.64
CA VAL A 43 -7.41 -4.37 1.24
C VAL A 43 -6.58 -3.41 0.40
N LYS A 44 -6.74 -2.10 0.60
CA LYS A 44 -5.95 -1.08 -0.10
C LYS A 44 -4.47 -1.17 0.30
N LEU A 45 -4.18 -1.30 1.60
CA LEU A 45 -2.81 -1.48 2.09
C LEU A 45 -2.15 -2.74 1.49
N ASP A 46 -2.87 -3.86 1.46
CA ASP A 46 -2.38 -5.12 0.89
C ASP A 46 -2.02 -4.99 -0.60
N TYR A 47 -2.85 -4.28 -1.37
CA TYR A 47 -2.56 -3.98 -2.77
C TYR A 47 -1.20 -3.27 -2.94
N PHE A 48 -0.97 -2.18 -2.20
CA PHE A 48 0.27 -1.42 -2.35
C PHE A 48 1.49 -2.14 -1.77
N LEU A 49 1.32 -2.95 -0.71
CA LEU A 49 2.37 -3.85 -0.24
C LEU A 49 2.78 -4.86 -1.32
N ASN A 50 1.82 -5.40 -2.06
CA ASN A 50 2.09 -6.32 -3.16
C ASN A 50 2.79 -5.63 -4.34
N GLU A 51 2.35 -4.43 -4.72
CA GLU A 51 3.05 -3.64 -5.75
C GLU A 51 4.48 -3.30 -5.34
N TYR A 52 4.72 -2.95 -4.07
CA TYR A 52 6.06 -2.69 -3.55
C TYR A 52 6.95 -3.94 -3.56
N LYS A 53 6.39 -5.12 -3.26
CA LYS A 53 7.12 -6.40 -3.39
C LYS A 53 7.54 -6.64 -4.83
N LYS A 54 6.62 -6.52 -5.79
CA LYS A 54 6.95 -6.69 -7.22
C LYS A 54 8.07 -5.74 -7.68
N VAL A 55 8.01 -4.48 -7.27
CA VAL A 55 9.04 -3.48 -7.63
C VAL A 55 10.41 -3.84 -7.06
N ASN A 56 10.48 -4.45 -5.87
CA ASN A 56 11.75 -4.86 -5.26
C ASN A 56 12.24 -6.23 -5.71
N ASP A 57 11.35 -7.18 -5.96
CA ASP A 57 11.72 -8.51 -6.47
C ASP A 57 12.30 -8.40 -7.89
N ASN A 58 11.74 -7.53 -8.74
CA ASN A 58 12.30 -7.23 -10.08
C ASN A 58 13.68 -6.53 -10.04
N ARG A 59 14.17 -6.10 -8.87
CA ARG A 59 15.54 -5.58 -8.70
C ARG A 59 16.56 -6.68 -8.39
N SER A 60 16.15 -7.90 -8.05
CA SER A 60 17.09 -9.02 -7.80
C SER A 60 17.54 -9.75 -9.07
N ASP A 61 16.94 -9.47 -10.23
CA ASP A 61 17.24 -10.15 -11.50
C ASP A 61 18.34 -9.47 -12.34
N TYR A 62 19.03 -8.45 -11.80
CA TYR A 62 20.25 -7.94 -12.42
C TYR A 62 21.48 -8.61 -11.77
N PRO A 63 22.15 -9.58 -12.44
CA PRO A 63 23.45 -10.05 -12.00
C PRO A 63 24.47 -8.90 -12.13
N ASN A 64 25.34 -8.78 -11.12
CA ASN A 64 26.53 -7.91 -11.10
C ASN A 64 27.36 -8.00 -12.38
#